data_AF-A0A1Y2HIC8-F1
#
_entry.id   AF-A0A1Y2HIC8-F1
#
_cell.length_a   1.000
_cell.length_b   1.000
_cell.length_c   1.000
_cell.angle_alpha   90.00
_cell.angle_beta   90.00
_cell.angle_gamma   90.00
#
_symmetry.space_group_name_H-M   'P 1'
#
loop_
_entity.id
_entity.type
_entity.pdbx_description
1 polymer ?
#
loop_
_entity_poly.entity_id
_entity_poly.type
_entity_poly.pdbx_seq_one_letter_code
_entity_poly.pdbx_strand_id
1 'polypeptide(L)'
;MEDFILKTVFAPPSHRPSAPPKIVLRANDFPYNLRPELEHWVLWADRKLGEHQIKAVVNEWLLKVEAEGKVDAVHYPEDEDKLLALTAGEPVAQESPAPVIELPEWVYWVNPPERQTIPGVWHAHILVNRE
;
A
#
# COMPACT_ATOMS: atom_id res chain seq x y z
N MET A 1 0.84 12.03 17.63
CA MET A 1 0.18 11.28 16.53
C MET A 1 1.19 10.49 15.72
N GLU A 2 2.34 11.07 15.37
CA GLU A 2 3.44 10.37 14.69
C GLU A 2 3.96 9.15 15.47
N ASP A 3 4.30 9.33 16.76
CA ASP A 3 4.67 8.23 17.66
C ASP A 3 3.61 7.13 17.79
N PHE A 4 2.34 7.48 17.58
CA PHE A 4 1.26 6.49 17.61
C PHE A 4 1.34 5.62 16.35
N ILE A 5 1.38 6.22 15.16
CA ILE A 5 1.52 5.48 13.89
C ILE A 5 2.82 4.66 13.87
N LEU A 6 3.94 5.23 14.30
CA LEU A 6 5.21 4.50 14.36
C LEU A 6 5.18 3.29 15.31
N LYS A 7 4.29 3.28 16.31
CA LYS A 7 4.12 2.18 17.26
C LYS A 7 2.99 1.20 16.89
N THR A 8 1.93 1.67 16.23
CA THR A 8 0.70 0.90 15.96
C THR A 8 0.56 0.44 14.51
N VAL A 9 1.24 1.11 13.58
CA VAL A 9 1.32 0.74 12.17
C VAL A 9 2.62 -0.01 11.90
N PHE A 10 3.74 0.48 12.41
CA PHE A 10 5.04 -0.19 12.28
C PHE A 10 5.40 -0.97 13.56
N ALA A 11 5.61 -2.29 13.45
CA ALA A 11 6.25 -3.08 14.51
C ALA A 11 7.65 -2.49 14.83
N PRO A 12 8.22 -2.71 16.03
CA PRO A 12 9.37 -1.97 16.54
C PRO A 12 10.55 -1.86 15.55
N PRO A 13 11.30 -0.75 15.61
CA PRO A 13 12.34 -0.45 14.63
C PRO A 13 13.43 -1.52 14.66
N SER A 14 13.57 -2.25 13.54
CA SER A 14 14.75 -3.02 13.22
C SER A 14 15.68 -2.08 12.46
N HIS A 15 16.67 -1.49 13.14
CA HIS A 15 17.66 -0.60 12.53
C HIS A 15 18.63 -1.37 11.63
N ARG A 16 18.17 -1.77 10.44
CA ARG A 16 19.03 -2.21 9.34
C ARG A 16 18.80 -1.28 8.14
N PRO A 17 19.73 -0.38 7.80
CA PRO A 17 19.56 0.60 6.72
C PRO A 17 19.46 -0.03 5.32
N SER A 18 19.86 -1.30 5.13
CA SER A 18 19.70 -2.03 3.87
C SER A 18 18.40 -2.84 3.77
N ALA A 19 17.54 -2.80 4.80
CA ALA A 19 16.31 -3.58 4.78
C ALA A 19 15.27 -2.96 3.83
N PRO A 20 14.42 -3.80 3.20
CA PRO A 20 13.28 -3.35 2.41
C PRO A 20 12.38 -2.37 3.17
N PRO A 21 11.72 -1.40 2.49
CA PRO A 21 10.71 -0.57 3.13
C PRO A 21 9.66 -1.37 3.91
N LYS A 22 9.40 -0.96 5.15
CA LYS A 22 8.21 -1.43 5.86
C LYS A 22 7.00 -0.71 5.28
N ILE A 23 6.05 -1.46 4.74
CA ILE A 23 4.84 -0.91 4.10
C ILE A 23 3.60 -1.50 4.77
N VAL A 24 2.59 -0.67 4.98
CA VAL A 24 1.31 -1.09 5.57
C VAL A 24 0.16 -0.43 4.82
N LEU A 25 -0.75 -1.23 4.27
CA LEU A 25 -1.99 -0.73 3.67
C LEU A 25 -3.16 -0.99 4.62
N ARG A 26 -3.94 0.04 4.93
CA ARG A 26 -5.09 -0.03 5.85
C ARG A 26 -6.26 0.80 5.37
N ALA A 27 -7.48 0.41 5.75
CA ALA A 27 -8.64 1.26 5.55
C ALA A 27 -8.44 2.59 6.30
N ASN A 28 -8.84 3.69 5.67
CA ASN A 28 -8.77 4.99 6.33
C ASN A 28 -9.88 5.08 7.37
N ASP A 29 -9.53 5.25 8.65
CA ASP A 29 -10.49 5.40 9.75
C ASP A 29 -11.40 6.64 9.58
N PHE A 30 -10.90 7.66 8.86
CA PHE A 30 -11.61 8.90 8.56
C PHE A 30 -11.61 9.14 7.04
N PRO A 31 -12.43 8.39 6.29
CA PRO A 31 -12.49 8.54 4.84
C PRO A 31 -12.99 9.93 4.45
N TYR A 32 -12.71 10.33 3.21
CA TYR A 32 -13.26 11.58 2.70
C TYR A 32 -14.75 11.41 2.44
N ASN A 33 -15.44 12.52 2.15
CA ASN A 33 -16.84 12.46 1.74
C ASN A 33 -16.93 11.86 0.31
N LEU A 34 -17.06 10.54 0.24
CA LEU A 34 -17.00 9.74 -0.98
C LEU A 34 -18.35 9.04 -1.23
N ARG A 35 -18.52 8.52 -2.46
CA ARG A 35 -19.65 7.64 -2.77
C ARG A 35 -19.52 6.30 -2.02
N PRO A 36 -20.63 5.61 -1.68
CA PRO A 36 -20.59 4.36 -0.93
C PRO A 36 -19.75 3.24 -1.55
N GLU A 37 -19.61 3.25 -2.88
CA GLU A 37 -18.88 2.24 -3.65
C GLU A 37 -17.36 2.53 -3.70
N LEU A 38 -16.93 3.70 -3.23
CA LEU A 38 -15.53 4.09 -3.15
C LEU A 38 -14.95 3.79 -1.77
N GLU A 39 -14.02 2.86 -1.73
CA GLU A 39 -13.24 2.59 -0.52
C GLU A 39 -12.03 3.52 -0.44
N HIS A 40 -11.74 4.04 0.75
CA HIS A 40 -10.57 4.87 1.01
C HIS A 40 -9.56 4.14 1.89
N TRP A 41 -8.37 3.93 1.35
CA TRP A 41 -7.26 3.28 2.01
C TRP A 41 -6.06 4.22 2.16
N VAL A 42 -5.18 3.93 3.11
CA VAL A 42 -3.91 4.63 3.33
C VAL A 42 -2.77 3.63 3.27
N LEU A 43 -1.84 3.88 2.35
CA LEU A 43 -0.59 3.16 2.20
C LEU A 43 0.51 3.89 2.97
N TRP A 44 0.91 3.35 4.11
CA TRP A 44 1.99 3.85 4.95
C TRP A 44 3.31 3.21 4.54
N ALA A 45 4.40 3.99 4.54
CA ALA A 45 5.76 3.44 4.40
C ALA A 45 6.78 4.18 5.27
N ASP A 46 7.81 3.47 5.71
CA ASP A 46 8.92 4.03 6.50
C ASP A 46 9.84 4.96 5.67
N ARG A 47 9.70 4.96 4.34
CA ARG A 47 10.40 5.82 3.39
C ARG A 47 9.54 6.04 2.16
N LYS A 48 9.85 7.09 1.39
CA LYS A 48 9.12 7.44 0.16
C LYS A 48 9.16 6.31 -0.86
N LEU A 49 7.99 5.92 -1.37
CA LEU A 49 7.85 4.98 -2.48
C LEU A 49 7.76 5.71 -3.83
N GLY A 50 8.31 5.09 -4.87
CA GLY A 50 8.11 5.46 -6.27
C GLY A 50 6.80 4.90 -6.84
N GLU A 51 6.34 5.47 -7.95
CA GLU A 51 5.06 5.10 -8.60
C GLU A 51 4.97 3.59 -8.93
N HIS A 52 6.06 3.00 -9.44
CA HIS A 52 6.08 1.58 -9.78
C HIS A 52 5.86 0.70 -8.53
N GLN A 53 6.49 1.05 -7.41
CA GLN A 53 6.34 0.33 -6.14
C GLN A 53 4.91 0.45 -5.59
N ILE A 54 4.32 1.64 -5.66
CA ILE A 54 2.93 1.88 -5.23
C ILE A 54 1.98 1.02 -6.06
N LYS A 55 2.11 1.06 -7.39
CA LYS A 55 1.29 0.25 -8.32
C LYS A 55 1.40 -1.23 -8.05
N ALA A 56 2.62 -1.74 -7.85
CA ALA A 56 2.81 -3.15 -7.62
C ALA A 56 2.21 -3.62 -6.28
N VAL A 57 2.41 -2.86 -5.20
CA VAL A 57 1.84 -3.16 -3.88
C VAL A 57 0.31 -3.13 -3.90
N VAL A 58 -0.29 -2.11 -4.53
CA VAL A 58 -1.76 -1.99 -4.60
C VAL A 58 -2.36 -3.08 -5.48
N ASN A 59 -1.75 -3.40 -6.62
CA ASN A 59 -2.24 -4.47 -7.49
C ASN A 59 -2.13 -5.86 -6.83
N GLU A 60 -1.01 -6.16 -6.15
CA GLU A 60 -0.86 -7.39 -5.38
C GLU A 60 -1.92 -7.48 -4.27
N TRP A 61 -2.19 -6.37 -3.59
CA TRP A 61 -3.23 -6.31 -2.57
C TRP A 61 -4.63 -6.56 -3.12
N LEU A 62 -5.00 -5.92 -4.24
CA LEU A 62 -6.29 -6.15 -4.86
C LEU A 62 -6.45 -7.61 -5.26
N LEU A 63 -5.42 -8.22 -5.87
CA LEU A 63 -5.42 -9.66 -6.19
C LEU A 63 -5.68 -10.54 -4.96
N LYS A 64 -5.01 -10.24 -3.84
CA LYS A 64 -5.21 -10.97 -2.57
C LYS A 64 -6.62 -10.80 -2.02
N VAL A 65 -7.15 -9.58 -2.02
CA VAL A 65 -8.52 -9.29 -1.54
C VAL A 65 -9.57 -10.00 -2.39
N GLU A 66 -9.42 -10.01 -3.71
CA GLU A 66 -10.33 -10.73 -4.60
C GLU A 66 -10.28 -12.24 -4.37
N ALA A 67 -9.10 -12.78 -4.01
CA ALA A 67 -8.92 -14.21 -3.76
C ALA A 67 -9.39 -14.66 -2.35
N GLU A 68 -9.16 -13.83 -1.32
CA GLU A 68 -9.29 -14.23 0.10
C GLU A 68 -10.42 -13.51 0.85
N GLY A 69 -11.01 -12.47 0.26
CA GLY A 69 -12.00 -11.61 0.89
C GLY A 69 -11.39 -10.40 1.62
N LYS A 70 -12.23 -9.69 2.40
CA LYS A 70 -11.85 -8.40 3.02
C LYS A 70 -10.79 -8.60 4.11
N VAL A 71 -9.72 -7.80 4.05
CA VAL A 71 -8.65 -7.74 5.05
C VAL A 71 -8.53 -6.33 5.63
N ASP A 72 -8.42 -6.21 6.97
CA ASP A 72 -8.39 -4.91 7.65
C ASP A 72 -7.06 -4.16 7.47
N ALA A 73 -5.95 -4.91 7.41
CA ALA A 73 -4.61 -4.39 7.24
C ALA A 73 -3.72 -5.42 6.54
N VAL A 74 -2.87 -4.98 5.61
CA VAL A 74 -1.86 -5.83 4.99
C VAL A 74 -0.48 -5.21 5.11
N HIS A 75 0.48 -6.02 5.55
CA HIS A 75 1.88 -5.65 5.67
C HIS A 75 2.62 -6.10 4.43
N TYR A 76 3.32 -5.16 3.79
CA TYR A 76 4.10 -5.41 2.58
C TYR A 76 5.58 -5.17 2.80
N PRO A 77 6.42 -5.99 2.16
CA PRO A 77 6.11 -7.32 1.66
C PRO A 77 5.96 -8.32 2.82
N GLU A 78 5.36 -9.48 2.58
CA GLU A 78 5.54 -10.63 3.48
C GLU A 78 6.97 -11.22 3.39
N ASP A 79 7.68 -10.91 2.29
CA ASP A 79 8.98 -11.45 1.90
C ASP A 79 9.93 -10.33 1.39
N GLU A 80 11.10 -10.20 2.00
CA GLU A 80 12.11 -9.20 1.63
C GLU A 80 12.52 -9.27 0.15
N ASP A 81 12.63 -10.47 -0.41
CA ASP A 81 13.03 -10.69 -1.81
C ASP A 81 11.96 -10.19 -2.78
N LYS A 82 10.68 -10.32 -2.42
CA LYS A 82 9.57 -9.78 -3.21
C LYS A 82 9.62 -8.26 -3.28
N LEU A 83 9.84 -7.57 -2.16
CA LEU A 83 9.92 -6.12 -2.23
C LEU A 83 11.16 -5.65 -2.98
N LEU A 84 12.30 -6.35 -2.82
CA LEU A 84 13.47 -6.10 -3.66
C LEU A 84 13.11 -6.19 -5.15
N ALA A 85 12.42 -7.24 -5.58
CA ALA A 85 11.92 -7.37 -6.96
C ALA A 85 10.97 -6.23 -7.36
N LEU A 86 10.01 -5.87 -6.50
CA LEU A 86 9.08 -4.75 -6.72
C LEU A 86 9.78 -3.38 -6.78
N THR A 87 10.92 -3.23 -6.08
CA THR A 87 11.73 -2.00 -6.07
C THR A 87 12.73 -1.93 -7.23
N ALA A 88 13.20 -3.07 -7.71
CA ALA A 88 14.20 -3.16 -8.78
C ALA A 88 13.62 -2.83 -10.16
N GLY A 89 12.29 -2.75 -10.28
CA GLY A 89 11.62 -2.46 -11.55
C GLY A 89 11.76 -3.60 -12.56
N GLU A 90 12.15 -4.80 -12.11
CA GLU A 90 12.26 -5.95 -12.98
C GLU A 90 10.85 -6.42 -13.38
N PRO A 91 10.57 -6.54 -14.68
CA PRO A 91 9.28 -7.05 -15.13
C PRO A 91 9.15 -8.49 -14.65
N VAL A 92 8.17 -8.74 -13.77
CA VAL A 92 7.78 -10.11 -13.42
C VAL A 92 7.34 -10.78 -14.72
N ALA A 93 8.16 -11.72 -15.21
CA ALA A 93 7.89 -12.46 -16.43
C ALA A 93 6.52 -13.13 -16.32
N GLN A 94 5.62 -12.74 -17.21
CA GLN A 94 4.26 -13.22 -17.26
C GLN A 94 4.25 -14.60 -17.94
N GLU A 95 4.46 -15.67 -17.17
CA GLU A 95 4.34 -17.05 -17.65
C GLU A 95 3.11 -17.74 -17.07
N SER A 96 2.06 -17.86 -17.89
CA SER A 96 0.95 -18.86 -17.89
C SER A 96 -0.46 -18.24 -18.02
N PRO A 97 -1.43 -18.96 -18.63
CA PRO A 97 -2.80 -18.49 -18.80
C PRO A 97 -3.59 -18.68 -17.50
N ALA A 98 -3.22 -17.94 -16.46
CA ALA A 98 -4.06 -17.81 -15.28
C ALA A 98 -5.37 -17.09 -15.68
N PRO A 99 -6.50 -17.36 -15.01
CA PRO A 99 -7.71 -16.59 -15.22
C PRO A 99 -7.39 -15.10 -15.07
N VAL A 100 -7.83 -14.30 -16.03
CA VAL A 100 -7.70 -12.84 -15.97
C VAL A 100 -8.64 -12.36 -14.87
N ILE A 101 -8.09 -12.14 -13.68
CA ILE A 101 -8.81 -11.45 -12.61
C ILE A 101 -8.81 -9.98 -13.02
N GLU A 102 -9.97 -9.46 -13.42
CA GLU A 102 -10.14 -8.03 -13.62
C GLU A 102 -10.05 -7.35 -12.25
N LEU A 103 -9.04 -6.50 -12.08
CA LEU A 103 -8.89 -5.74 -10.85
C LEU A 103 -9.86 -4.57 -10.83
N PRO A 104 -10.40 -4.21 -9.66
CA PRO A 104 -11.19 -2.99 -9.52
C PRO A 104 -10.39 -1.75 -9.92
N GLU A 105 -11.08 -0.73 -10.47
CA GLU A 105 -10.45 0.54 -10.80
C GLU A 105 -9.96 1.25 -9.53
N TRP A 106 -8.77 1.85 -9.59
CA TRP A 106 -8.21 2.56 -8.44
C TRP A 106 -7.34 3.76 -8.84
N VAL A 107 -7.22 4.71 -7.92
CA VAL A 107 -6.36 5.90 -8.07
C VAL A 107 -5.65 6.19 -6.75
N TYR A 108 -4.51 6.89 -6.80
CA TYR A 108 -3.80 7.32 -5.60
C TYR A 108 -3.32 8.76 -5.67
N TRP A 109 -3.05 9.34 -4.50
CA TRP A 109 -2.32 10.60 -4.37
C TRP A 109 -1.53 10.65 -3.05
N VAL A 110 -0.53 11.53 -3.00
CA VAL A 110 0.16 11.91 -1.76
C VAL A 110 -0.23 13.35 -1.46
N ASN A 111 -0.71 13.63 -0.25
CA ASN A 111 -1.05 15.01 0.12
C ASN A 111 0.20 15.91 0.00
N PRO A 112 0.03 17.16 -0.46
CA PRO A 112 1.13 18.11 -0.47
C PRO A 112 1.60 18.39 0.98
N PRO A 113 2.86 18.81 1.19
CA PRO A 113 3.45 18.94 2.52
C PRO A 113 2.59 19.71 3.53
N GLU A 114 1.95 20.80 3.09
CA GLU A 114 1.10 21.65 3.90
C GLU A 114 -0.26 21.03 4.30
N ARG A 115 -0.62 19.88 3.73
CA ARG A 115 -1.85 19.12 4.02
C ARG A 115 -1.58 17.74 4.62
N GLN A 116 -0.32 17.38 4.85
CA GLN A 116 0.02 16.11 5.48
C GLN A 116 -0.24 16.17 6.98
N THR A 117 -1.10 15.28 7.46
CA THR A 117 -1.41 15.21 8.90
C THR A 117 -0.24 14.64 9.71
N ILE A 118 0.63 13.84 9.09
CA ILE A 118 1.82 13.22 9.70
C ILE A 118 3.00 13.38 8.74
N PRO A 119 3.73 14.50 8.77
CA PRO A 119 4.77 14.79 7.79
C PRO A 119 6.04 13.93 7.95
N GLY A 120 6.30 13.38 9.15
CA GLY A 120 7.46 12.51 9.40
C GLY A 120 7.29 11.06 8.92
N VAL A 121 6.08 10.67 8.48
CA VAL A 121 5.80 9.32 7.99
C VAL A 121 5.18 9.41 6.61
N TRP A 122 5.84 8.78 5.63
CA TRP A 122 5.33 8.80 4.26
C TRP A 122 4.02 8.00 4.16
N HIS A 123 3.02 8.60 3.51
CA HIS A 123 1.76 7.94 3.23
C HIS A 123 1.14 8.40 1.91
N ALA A 124 0.50 7.48 1.20
CA ALA A 124 -0.34 7.75 0.05
C ALA A 124 -1.79 7.35 0.35
N HIS A 125 -2.72 8.12 -0.18
CA HIS A 125 -4.15 7.81 -0.16
C HIS A 125 -4.49 7.01 -1.42
N ILE A 126 -5.26 5.94 -1.26
CA ILE A 126 -5.73 5.09 -2.34
C ILE A 126 -7.25 5.10 -2.33
N LEU A 127 -7.88 5.28 -3.48
CA LEU A 127 -9.31 5.05 -3.69
C LEU A 127 -9.51 3.87 -4.62
N VAL A 128 -10.45 2.99 -4.26
CA VAL A 128 -10.82 1.81 -5.04
C VAL A 128 -12.31 1.85 -5.33
N ASN A 129 -12.69 1.65 -6.59
CA ASN A 129 -14.09 1.54 -7.00
C ASN A 129 -14.53 0.08 -6.93
N ARG A 130 -15.59 -0.22 -6.16
CA ARG A 130 -16.14 -1.58 -5.95
C ARG A 130 -17.46 -1.84 -6.68
N GLU A 131 -17.79 -0.99 -7.66
CA GLU A 131 -18.97 -1.13 -8.54
C GLU A 131 -18.95 -2.42 -9.39
#